data_AF-A0A957WE06-F1
#
_entry.id   AF-A0A957WE06-F1
#
_cell.length_a   1.000
_cell.length_b   1.000
_cell.length_c   1.000
_cell.angle_alpha   90.00
_cell.angle_beta   90.00
_cell.angle_gamma   90.00
#
_symmetry.space_group_name_H-M   'P 1'
#
loop_
_entity.id
_entity.type
_entity.pdbx_description
1 polymer ?
#
loop_
_entity_poly.entity_id
_entity_poly.type
_entity_poly.pdbx_seq_one_letter_code
_entity_poly.pdbx_strand_id
1 'polypeptide(L)'
;MLNLCYDSKSIYNVHLPDQTKRGDIMSTCQTFVTYDQSRPLAEQLPFTPWIADLLQEAARCEHQRREGEEQRAVASEEMKESYQRLRQLVRIMRKTLDAAFPEAPMNAKGWGFSVKQSSVKITLPQTPKAHLSMVDVYIAKELSRPEEKRFTSPHLNEVIAVRNTVAEK
;
A
#
# COMPACT_ATOMS: atom_id res chain seq x y z
N MET A 1 -9.87 6.14 33.24
CA MET A 1 -8.76 5.22 33.53
C MET A 1 -9.20 4.36 34.71
N LEU A 2 -9.55 3.10 34.47
CA LEU A 2 -10.06 2.19 35.50
C LEU A 2 -8.87 1.40 36.07
N ASN A 3 -8.44 1.74 37.29
CA ASN A 3 -7.44 0.95 38.01
C ASN A 3 -8.13 -0.25 38.65
N LEU A 4 -7.92 -1.43 38.09
CA LEU A 4 -8.24 -2.71 38.72
C LEU A 4 -7.20 -2.96 39.83
N CYS A 5 -7.51 -2.55 41.06
CA CYS A 5 -6.75 -2.96 42.24
C CYS A 5 -7.26 -4.31 42.73
N TYR A 6 -6.51 -5.37 42.47
CA TYR A 6 -6.75 -6.71 43.00
C TYR A 6 -5.89 -6.90 44.26
N ASP A 7 -6.49 -6.73 45.45
CA ASP A 7 -5.85 -7.09 46.72
C ASP A 7 -6.28 -8.50 47.09
N SER A 8 -5.35 -9.46 46.94
CA SER A 8 -5.64 -10.87 47.20
C SER A 8 -5.36 -11.30 48.65
N LYS A 9 -4.78 -10.43 49.50
CA LYS A 9 -4.25 -10.81 50.83
C LYS A 9 -3.44 -12.13 50.84
N SER A 10 -2.90 -12.52 49.69
CA SER A 10 -2.17 -13.75 49.50
C SER A 10 -0.72 -13.53 49.93
N ILE A 11 -0.14 -14.49 50.65
CA ILE A 11 1.32 -14.55 50.90
C ILE A 11 2.12 -14.77 49.60
N TYR A 12 1.43 -15.10 48.50
CA TYR A 12 2.01 -15.22 47.18
C TYR A 12 1.79 -13.93 46.38
N ASN A 13 2.88 -13.23 46.06
CA ASN A 13 2.87 -12.08 45.17
C ASN A 13 2.54 -12.53 43.74
N VAL A 14 1.28 -12.42 43.34
CA VAL A 14 0.85 -12.66 41.96
C VAL A 14 1.09 -11.38 41.16
N HIS A 15 2.09 -11.41 40.28
CA HIS A 15 2.31 -10.33 39.33
C HIS A 15 1.40 -10.51 38.12
N LEU A 16 0.48 -9.57 37.93
CA LEU A 16 -0.30 -9.49 36.71
C LEU A 16 0.54 -8.84 35.60
N PRO A 17 0.40 -9.30 34.34
CA PRO A 17 1.04 -8.66 33.21
C PRO A 17 0.55 -7.21 33.05
N ASP A 18 1.44 -6.35 32.55
CA ASP A 18 1.13 -4.96 32.26
C ASP A 18 -0.03 -4.87 31.26
N GLN A 19 -1.01 -3.99 31.53
CA GLN A 19 -2.18 -3.78 30.69
C GLN A 19 -1.83 -3.36 29.25
N THR A 20 -0.66 -2.75 29.05
CA THR A 20 -0.16 -2.33 27.73
C THR A 20 0.45 -3.48 26.93
N LYS A 21 0.84 -4.57 27.59
CA LYS A 21 1.47 -5.73 26.97
C LYS A 21 0.43 -6.80 26.64
N ARG A 22 -0.36 -6.53 25.59
CA ARG A 22 -1.43 -7.42 25.12
C ARG A 22 -0.98 -8.87 24.91
N GLY A 23 0.22 -9.08 24.38
CA GLY A 23 0.79 -10.43 24.20
C GLY A 23 0.97 -11.20 25.51
N ASP A 24 1.45 -10.53 26.56
CA ASP A 24 1.66 -11.13 27.88
C ASP A 24 0.32 -11.47 28.55
N ILE A 25 -0.70 -10.60 28.39
CA ILE A 25 -2.07 -10.85 28.86
C ILE A 25 -2.67 -12.07 28.16
N MET A 26 -2.59 -12.13 26.82
CA MET A 26 -3.09 -13.26 26.04
C MET A 26 -2.41 -14.58 26.44
N SER A 27 -1.08 -14.56 26.60
CA SER A 27 -0.31 -15.74 27.03
C SER A 27 -0.70 -16.23 28.43
N THR A 28 -0.88 -15.29 29.36
CA THR A 28 -1.29 -15.61 30.74
C THR A 28 -2.69 -16.21 30.78
N CYS A 29 -3.65 -15.61 30.06
CA CYS A 29 -5.01 -16.14 29.93
C CYS A 29 -5.03 -17.52 29.25
N GLN A 30 -4.24 -17.73 28.20
CA GLN A 30 -4.14 -19.02 27.52
C GLN A 30 -3.58 -20.11 28.44
N THR A 31 -2.56 -19.77 29.23
CA THR A 31 -1.97 -20.68 30.22
C THR A 31 -2.98 -21.04 31.30
N PHE A 32 -3.73 -20.05 31.79
CA PHE A 32 -4.80 -20.26 32.76
C PHE A 32 -5.89 -21.21 32.22
N VAL A 33 -6.41 -20.95 31.02
CA VAL A 33 -7.45 -21.78 30.40
C VAL A 33 -6.95 -23.20 30.19
N THR A 34 -5.72 -23.37 29.68
CA THR A 34 -5.12 -24.69 29.43
C THR A 34 -4.97 -25.48 30.73
N TYR A 35 -4.50 -24.82 31.80
CA TYR A 35 -4.33 -25.45 33.10
C TYR A 35 -5.68 -25.83 33.71
N ASP A 36 -6.66 -24.94 33.73
CA ASP A 36 -7.96 -25.22 34.32
C ASP A 36 -8.70 -26.34 33.55
N GLN A 37 -8.64 -26.34 32.22
CA GLN A 37 -9.21 -27.41 31.39
C GLN A 37 -8.53 -28.77 31.57
N SER A 38 -7.29 -28.82 32.09
CA SER A 38 -6.59 -30.07 32.39
C SER A 38 -7.10 -30.76 33.67
N ARG A 39 -7.90 -30.05 34.48
CA ARG A 39 -8.45 -30.55 35.75
C ARG A 39 -9.78 -31.29 35.52
N PRO A 40 -10.19 -32.18 36.46
CA PRO A 40 -11.50 -32.83 36.40
C PRO A 40 -12.64 -31.80 36.30
N LEU A 41 -13.69 -32.12 35.55
CA LEU A 41 -14.77 -31.17 35.23
C LEU A 41 -15.44 -30.55 36.48
N ALA A 42 -15.51 -31.30 37.57
CA ALA A 42 -16.06 -30.84 38.85
C ALA A 42 -15.18 -29.80 39.57
N GLU A 43 -13.91 -29.68 39.18
CA GLU A 43 -12.93 -28.76 39.74
C GLU A 43 -12.61 -27.57 38.82
N GLN A 44 -13.14 -27.59 37.59
CA GLN A 44 -12.97 -26.50 36.63
C GLN A 44 -13.70 -25.25 37.10
N LEU A 45 -13.11 -24.11 36.82
CA LEU A 45 -13.69 -22.83 37.16
C LEU A 45 -14.82 -22.49 36.16
N PRO A 46 -15.99 -22.04 36.64
CA PRO A 46 -17.16 -21.85 35.79
C PRO A 46 -16.99 -20.75 34.72
N PHE A 47 -16.00 -19.88 34.89
CA PHE A 47 -15.70 -18.78 33.97
C PHE A 47 -14.63 -19.13 32.92
N THR A 48 -14.00 -20.30 33.02
CA THR A 48 -12.99 -20.76 32.04
C THR A 48 -13.50 -20.80 30.60
N PRO A 49 -14.74 -21.26 30.32
CA PRO A 49 -15.32 -21.18 28.98
C PRO A 49 -15.39 -19.75 28.45
N TRP A 50 -15.82 -18.80 29.28
CA TRP A 50 -15.91 -17.39 28.89
C TRP A 50 -14.54 -16.77 28.57
N ILE A 51 -13.50 -17.11 29.35
CA ILE A 51 -12.13 -16.66 29.05
C ILE A 51 -11.63 -17.28 27.73
N ALA A 52 -11.95 -18.55 27.48
CA ALA A 52 -11.60 -19.22 26.22
C ALA A 52 -12.26 -18.54 25.01
N ASP A 53 -13.53 -18.17 25.11
CA ASP A 53 -14.25 -17.44 24.05
C ASP A 53 -13.61 -16.05 23.79
N LEU A 54 -13.25 -15.32 24.85
CA LEU A 54 -12.55 -14.04 24.73
C LEU A 54 -11.19 -14.16 24.04
N LEU A 55 -10.44 -15.23 24.33
CA LEU A 55 -9.15 -15.51 23.70
C LEU A 55 -9.32 -15.79 22.20
N GLN A 56 -10.33 -16.59 21.83
CA GLN A 56 -10.66 -16.86 20.42
C GLN A 56 -11.05 -15.58 19.69
N GLU A 57 -11.89 -14.74 20.29
CA GLU A 57 -12.28 -13.46 19.70
C GLU A 57 -11.09 -12.51 19.53
N ALA A 58 -10.23 -12.42 20.55
CA ALA A 58 -9.06 -11.57 20.50
C ALA A 58 -8.05 -12.02 19.43
N ALA A 59 -7.86 -13.34 19.26
CA ALA A 59 -7.05 -13.92 18.19
C ALA A 59 -7.66 -13.64 16.81
N ARG A 60 -8.98 -13.78 16.66
CA ARG A 60 -9.70 -13.45 15.42
C ARG A 60 -9.52 -11.98 15.03
N CYS A 61 -9.72 -11.07 15.98
CA CYS A 61 -9.49 -9.64 15.76
C CYS A 61 -8.04 -9.32 15.36
N GLU A 62 -7.06 -9.99 15.98
CA GLU A 62 -5.66 -9.78 15.64
C GLU A 62 -5.32 -10.29 14.22
N HIS A 63 -5.85 -11.45 13.84
CA HIS A 63 -5.71 -11.99 12.50
C HIS A 63 -6.26 -11.02 11.44
N GLN A 64 -7.50 -10.55 11.64
CA GLN A 64 -8.13 -9.58 10.74
C GLN A 64 -7.32 -8.28 10.62
N ARG A 65 -6.76 -7.79 11.73
CA ARG A 65 -5.89 -6.61 11.72
C ARG A 65 -4.63 -6.84 10.89
N ARG A 66 -3.98 -8.00 11.06
CA ARG A 66 -2.76 -8.37 10.32
C ARG A 66 -3.04 -8.52 8.83
N GLU A 67 -4.11 -9.21 8.45
CA GLU A 67 -4.54 -9.33 7.04
C GLU A 67 -4.82 -7.95 6.44
N GLY A 68 -5.52 -7.08 7.15
CA GLY A 68 -5.77 -5.71 6.69
C GLY A 68 -4.50 -4.84 6.60
N GLU A 69 -3.47 -5.13 7.39
CA GLU A 69 -2.16 -4.48 7.28
C GLU A 69 -1.37 -4.99 6.08
N GLU A 70 -1.37 -6.31 5.86
CA GLU A 70 -0.73 -6.94 4.72
C GLU A 70 -1.35 -6.48 3.39
N GLN A 71 -2.68 -6.47 3.30
CA GLN A 71 -3.40 -5.96 2.13
C GLN A 71 -3.05 -4.49 1.83
N ARG A 72 -2.97 -3.65 2.88
CA ARG A 72 -2.54 -2.25 2.72
C ARG A 72 -1.10 -2.13 2.25
N ALA A 73 -0.20 -2.98 2.76
CA ALA A 73 1.20 -3.00 2.34
C ALA A 73 1.34 -3.41 0.87
N VAL A 74 0.64 -4.47 0.44
CA VAL A 74 0.62 -4.94 -0.95
C VAL A 74 0.08 -3.86 -1.87
N ALA A 75 -1.08 -3.26 -1.56
CA ALA A 75 -1.67 -2.20 -2.36
C ALA A 75 -0.73 -0.99 -2.51
N SER A 76 -0.02 -0.63 -1.44
CA SER A 76 0.99 0.44 -1.45
C SER A 76 2.18 0.11 -2.36
N GLU A 77 2.72 -1.11 -2.29
CA GLU A 77 3.84 -1.52 -3.16
C GLU A 77 3.42 -1.58 -4.64
N GLU A 78 2.25 -2.15 -4.95
CA GLU A 78 1.74 -2.15 -6.32
C GLU A 78 1.53 -0.73 -6.88
N MET A 79 1.10 0.22 -6.04
CA MET A 79 0.96 1.61 -6.44
C MET A 79 2.32 2.25 -6.74
N LYS A 80 3.34 1.97 -5.91
CA LYS A 80 4.71 2.44 -6.16
C LYS A 80 5.26 1.88 -7.46
N GLU A 81 5.09 0.59 -7.72
CA GLU A 81 5.55 -0.07 -8.94
C GLU A 81 4.87 0.51 -10.19
N SER A 82 3.55 0.66 -10.15
CA SER A 82 2.75 1.26 -11.23
C SER A 82 3.24 2.68 -11.55
N TYR A 83 3.53 3.47 -10.51
CA TYR A 83 4.03 4.83 -10.69
C TYR A 83 5.48 4.88 -11.19
N GLN A 84 6.34 3.94 -10.77
CA GLN A 84 7.68 3.81 -11.33
C GLN A 84 7.64 3.48 -12.81
N ARG A 85 6.74 2.58 -13.23
CA ARG A 85 6.53 2.23 -14.63
C ARG A 85 6.05 3.44 -15.44
N LEU A 86 5.11 4.21 -14.91
CA LEU A 86 4.66 5.47 -15.53
C LEU A 86 5.84 6.44 -15.74
N ARG A 87 6.69 6.63 -14.72
CA ARG A 87 7.89 7.47 -14.83
C ARG A 87 8.88 6.99 -15.89
N GLN A 88 9.06 5.68 -16.01
CA GLN A 88 9.91 5.09 -17.05
C GLN A 88 9.34 5.36 -18.44
N LEU A 89 8.03 5.14 -18.65
CA LEU A 89 7.37 5.44 -19.92
C LEU A 89 7.51 6.92 -20.30
N VAL A 90 7.31 7.84 -19.35
CA VAL A 90 7.49 9.28 -19.57
C VAL A 90 8.93 9.62 -20.01
N ARG A 91 9.94 8.92 -19.48
CA ARG A 91 11.33 9.08 -19.94
C ARG A 91 11.54 8.55 -21.36
N ILE A 92 10.91 7.43 -21.72
CA ILE A 92 10.98 6.86 -23.08
C ILE A 92 10.30 7.82 -24.06
N MET A 93 9.07 8.27 -23.78
CA MET A 93 8.36 9.27 -24.59
C MET A 93 9.22 10.51 -24.82
N ARG A 94 9.84 11.04 -23.76
CA ARG A 94 10.75 12.17 -23.89
C ARG A 94 11.88 11.89 -24.88
N LYS A 95 12.57 10.74 -24.75
CA LYS A 95 13.65 10.36 -25.67
C LYS A 95 13.16 10.26 -27.11
N THR A 96 11.97 9.70 -27.32
CA THR A 96 11.33 9.60 -28.63
C THR A 96 11.06 10.97 -29.22
N LEU A 97 10.55 11.92 -28.43
CA LEU A 97 10.32 13.29 -28.88
C LEU A 97 11.63 14.07 -29.12
N ASP A 98 12.64 13.88 -28.27
CA ASP A 98 13.99 14.44 -28.45
C ASP A 98 14.58 13.96 -29.80
N ALA A 99 14.37 12.69 -30.16
CA ALA A 99 14.82 12.12 -31.45
C ALA A 99 13.96 12.55 -32.65
N ALA A 100 12.65 12.74 -32.45
CA ALA A 100 11.73 13.14 -33.52
C ALA A 100 11.84 14.64 -33.85
N PHE A 101 12.24 15.47 -32.88
CA PHE A 101 12.30 16.92 -33.02
C PHE A 101 13.69 17.49 -32.61
N PRO A 102 14.80 17.03 -33.23
CA PRO A 102 16.14 17.44 -32.82
C PRO A 102 16.36 18.96 -32.97
N GLU A 103 15.86 19.53 -34.07
CA GLU A 103 16.01 20.97 -34.40
C GLU A 103 14.84 21.83 -33.90
N ALA A 104 13.76 21.20 -33.40
CA ALA A 104 12.53 21.90 -33.01
C ALA A 104 11.89 21.33 -31.74
N PRO A 105 12.62 21.25 -30.60
CA PRO A 105 12.10 20.64 -29.37
C PRO A 105 10.90 21.38 -28.79
N MET A 106 10.64 22.63 -29.21
CA MET A 106 9.40 23.36 -28.90
C MET A 106 8.14 22.63 -29.38
N ASN A 107 8.24 21.78 -30.41
CA ASN A 107 7.13 20.95 -30.87
C ASN A 107 6.66 19.97 -29.79
N ALA A 108 7.53 19.58 -28.86
CA ALA A 108 7.18 18.72 -27.72
C ALA A 108 6.12 19.35 -26.78
N LYS A 109 5.93 20.68 -26.81
CA LYS A 109 4.83 21.33 -26.08
C LYS A 109 3.46 20.86 -26.55
N GLY A 110 3.31 20.61 -27.85
CA GLY A 110 2.09 20.03 -28.41
C GLY A 110 1.80 18.62 -27.89
N TRP A 111 2.81 17.95 -27.34
CA TRP A 111 2.74 16.60 -26.76
C TRP A 111 2.59 16.62 -25.23
N GLY A 112 2.34 17.79 -24.64
CA GLY A 112 2.16 17.96 -23.20
C GLY A 112 3.47 18.16 -22.42
N PHE A 113 4.64 18.11 -23.08
CA PHE A 113 5.91 18.30 -22.42
C PHE A 113 6.26 19.78 -22.26
N SER A 114 6.88 20.14 -21.14
CA SER A 114 7.50 21.45 -20.98
C SER A 114 8.88 21.49 -21.62
N VAL A 115 9.28 22.65 -22.12
CA VAL A 115 10.60 22.87 -22.76
C VAL A 115 11.26 24.06 -22.11
N LYS A 116 12.47 23.87 -21.59
CA LYS A 116 13.27 24.95 -21.00
C LYS A 116 13.92 25.76 -22.11
N GLN A 117 13.54 27.03 -22.24
CA GLN A 117 14.02 27.92 -23.32
C GLN A 117 15.54 28.18 -23.25
N SER A 118 16.10 28.34 -22.04
CA SER A 118 17.52 28.68 -21.87
C SER A 118 18.49 27.58 -22.33
N SER A 119 18.06 26.33 -22.35
CA SER A 119 18.89 25.18 -22.74
C SER A 119 18.27 24.35 -23.86
N VAL A 120 17.13 24.80 -24.40
CA VAL A 120 16.37 24.16 -25.49
C VAL A 120 16.22 22.65 -25.26
N LYS A 121 15.73 22.26 -24.07
CA LYS A 121 15.59 20.85 -23.65
C LYS A 121 14.19 20.53 -23.14
N ILE A 122 13.68 19.36 -23.51
CA ILE A 122 12.43 18.81 -22.98
C ILE A 122 12.64 18.48 -21.49
N THR A 123 11.76 19.01 -20.64
CA THR A 123 11.78 18.80 -19.19
C THR A 123 10.72 17.80 -18.77
N LEU A 124 11.05 16.99 -17.78
CA LEU A 124 10.11 16.03 -17.20
C LEU A 124 9.29 16.68 -16.08
N PRO A 125 8.00 16.32 -15.95
CA PRO A 125 7.20 16.72 -14.79
C PRO A 125 7.77 16.12 -13.50
N GLN A 126 7.53 16.79 -12.36
CA GLN A 126 8.03 16.36 -11.05
C GLN A 126 6.98 15.60 -10.23
N THR A 127 5.70 15.91 -10.43
CA THR A 127 4.59 15.38 -9.61
C THR A 127 3.84 14.24 -10.31
N PRO A 128 3.25 13.29 -9.57
CA PRO A 128 2.47 12.20 -10.17
C PRO A 128 1.33 12.68 -11.07
N LYS A 129 0.56 13.65 -10.58
CA LYS A 129 -0.54 14.26 -11.33
C LYS A 129 -0.08 14.88 -12.65
N ALA A 130 1.09 15.51 -12.66
CA ALA A 130 1.65 16.07 -13.89
C ALA A 130 2.14 15.00 -14.87
N HIS A 131 2.60 13.83 -14.39
CA HIS A 131 2.91 12.70 -15.28
C HIS A 131 1.64 12.17 -15.96
N LEU A 132 0.56 11.95 -15.21
CA LEU A 132 -0.71 11.49 -15.76
C LEU A 132 -1.28 12.46 -16.79
N SER A 133 -1.37 13.74 -16.44
CA SER A 133 -1.88 14.77 -17.37
C SER A 133 -1.04 14.87 -18.64
N MET A 134 0.28 14.73 -18.54
CA MET A 134 1.16 14.72 -19.71
C MET A 134 0.95 13.47 -20.58
N VAL A 135 0.80 12.29 -19.97
CA VAL A 135 0.51 11.05 -20.69
C VAL A 135 -0.85 11.10 -21.39
N ASP A 136 -1.86 11.73 -20.78
CA ASP A 136 -3.17 11.92 -21.42
C ASP A 136 -3.06 12.74 -22.71
N VAL A 137 -2.29 13.83 -22.69
CA VAL A 137 -2.03 14.66 -23.88
C VAL A 137 -1.23 13.87 -24.92
N TYR A 138 -0.24 13.09 -24.49
CA TYR A 138 0.55 12.23 -25.39
C TYR A 138 -0.33 11.17 -26.08
N ILE A 139 -1.18 10.47 -25.34
CA ILE A 139 -2.13 9.48 -25.87
C ILE A 139 -3.06 10.13 -26.89
N ALA A 140 -3.67 11.27 -26.54
CA ALA A 140 -4.56 11.98 -27.44
C ALA A 140 -3.85 12.38 -28.76
N LYS A 141 -2.60 12.83 -28.67
CA LYS A 141 -1.78 13.15 -29.86
C LYS A 141 -1.45 11.92 -30.69
N GLU A 142 -1.02 10.82 -30.09
CA GLU A 142 -0.78 9.56 -30.82
C GLU A 142 -2.05 9.03 -31.50
N LEU A 143 -3.19 9.06 -30.81
CA LEU A 143 -4.47 8.62 -31.38
C LEU A 143 -4.91 9.50 -32.55
N SER A 144 -4.63 10.80 -32.50
CA SER A 144 -4.93 11.74 -33.60
C SER A 144 -4.06 11.55 -34.85
N ARG A 145 -2.96 10.79 -34.76
CA ARG A 145 -2.07 10.50 -35.90
C ARG A 145 -2.56 9.26 -36.65
N PRO A 146 -2.36 9.22 -37.99
CA PRO A 146 -2.47 7.97 -38.75
C PRO A 146 -1.59 6.89 -38.13
N GLU A 147 -2.06 5.65 -38.12
CA GLU A 147 -1.39 4.53 -37.43
C GLU A 147 0.06 4.33 -37.91
N GLU A 148 0.28 4.43 -39.22
CA GLU A 148 1.61 4.35 -39.86
C GLU A 148 2.61 5.41 -39.37
N LYS A 149 2.09 6.54 -38.86
CA LYS A 149 2.90 7.65 -38.37
C LYS A 149 3.05 7.64 -36.85
N ARG A 150 2.44 6.70 -36.13
CA ARG A 150 2.54 6.60 -34.67
C ARG A 150 3.95 6.20 -34.23
N PHE A 151 4.31 6.59 -33.02
CA PHE A 151 5.58 6.14 -32.46
C PHE A 151 5.50 4.65 -32.09
N THR A 152 6.54 3.90 -32.45
CA THR A 152 6.64 2.47 -32.11
C THR A 152 7.23 2.23 -30.72
N SER A 153 7.88 3.24 -30.14
CA SER A 153 8.45 3.19 -28.79
C SER A 153 8.23 4.52 -28.04
N PRO A 154 7.57 4.50 -26.87
CA PRO A 154 6.86 3.36 -26.29
C PRO A 154 5.62 3.00 -27.11
N HIS A 155 5.18 1.73 -27.08
CA HIS A 155 3.99 1.31 -27.82
C HIS A 155 2.73 1.92 -27.20
N LEU A 156 1.82 2.47 -28.01
CA LEU A 156 0.65 3.20 -27.52
C LEU A 156 -0.23 2.38 -26.55
N ASN A 157 -0.45 1.10 -26.85
CA ASN A 157 -1.22 0.21 -25.97
C ASN A 157 -0.58 0.04 -24.58
N GLU A 158 0.75 -0.02 -24.50
CA GLU A 158 1.44 -0.09 -23.21
C GLU A 158 1.26 1.20 -22.43
N VAL A 159 1.33 2.34 -23.11
CA VAL A 159 1.12 3.66 -22.51
C VAL A 159 -0.29 3.77 -21.92
N ILE A 160 -1.31 3.37 -22.68
CA ILE A 160 -2.71 3.38 -22.23
C ILE A 160 -2.91 2.45 -21.03
N ALA A 161 -2.37 1.23 -21.09
CA ALA A 161 -2.49 0.25 -20.01
C ALA A 161 -1.92 0.78 -18.69
N VAL A 162 -0.68 1.29 -18.70
CA VAL A 162 -0.03 1.81 -17.49
C VAL A 162 -0.74 3.06 -16.97
N ARG A 163 -1.23 3.93 -17.87
CA ARG A 163 -2.03 5.11 -17.48
C ARG A 163 -3.28 4.69 -16.73
N ASN A 164 -4.04 3.72 -17.24
CA ASN A 164 -5.28 3.27 -16.61
C ASN A 164 -5.03 2.62 -15.25
N THR A 165 -4.01 1.77 -15.12
CA THR A 165 -3.62 1.17 -13.83
C THR A 165 -3.33 2.23 -12.77
N VAL A 166 -2.71 3.36 -13.13
CA VAL A 166 -2.40 4.44 -12.18
C VAL A 166 -3.59 5.37 -11.94
N ALA A 167 -4.52 5.50 -12.89
CA ALA A 167 -5.69 6.39 -12.77
C ALA A 167 -6.86 5.77 -11.99
N GLU A 168 -6.95 4.43 -11.97
CA GLU A 168 -8.02 3.66 -11.30
C GLU A 168 -7.71 3.38 -9.82
N LYS A 169 -6.48 3.61 -9.37
CA LYS A 169 -6.01 3.43 -7.99
C LYS A 169 -5.93 4.75 -7.23
#